data_AF-A0ABD6BFL3-F1
#
_entry.id   AF-A0ABD6BFL3-F1
#
_cell.length_a   1.000
_cell.length_b   1.000
_cell.length_c   1.000
_cell.angle_alpha   90.00
_cell.angle_beta   90.00
_cell.angle_gamma   90.00
#
_symmetry.space_group_name_H-M   'P 1'
#
loop_
_entity.id
_entity.type
_entity.pdbx_description
1 polymer ?
#
loop_
_entity_poly.entity_id
_entity_poly.type
_entity_poly.pdbx_seq_one_letter_code
_entity_poly.pdbx_strand_id
1 'polypeptide(L)' 'MDPQAFVVATLVAHIGLAMFVTGHARLNETEAGKWPFVTLAFGLAGVAAYFFYDESSDAGEI' A
#
# COMPACT_ATOMS: atom_id res chain seq x y z
N MET A 1 16.19 -0.10 4.53
CA MET A 1 15.62 -1.47 4.36
C MET A 1 15.99 -1.95 2.97
N ASP A 2 16.03 -3.25 2.73
CA ASP A 2 16.13 -3.75 1.36
C ASP A 2 14.87 -3.30 0.56
N PRO A 3 15.02 -2.61 -0.60
CA PRO A 3 13.89 -2.08 -1.36
C PRO A 3 12.89 -3.16 -1.79
N GLN A 4 13.38 -4.36 -2.11
CA GLN A 4 12.53 -5.48 -2.47
C GLN A 4 11.68 -5.92 -1.27
N ALA A 5 12.29 -6.00 -0.07
CA ALA A 5 11.55 -6.30 1.16
C ALA A 5 10.47 -5.24 1.47
N PHE A 6 10.75 -3.96 1.26
CA PHE A 6 9.76 -2.88 1.45
C PHE A 6 8.58 -3.00 0.47
N VAL A 7 8.86 -3.23 -0.81
CA VAL A 7 7.81 -3.39 -1.83
C VAL A 7 6.93 -4.59 -1.52
N VAL A 8 7.53 -5.74 -1.17
CA VAL A 8 6.80 -6.95 -0.80
C VAL A 8 5.97 -6.72 0.45
N ALA A 9 6.53 -6.15 1.51
CA ALA A 9 5.79 -5.86 2.74
C ALA A 9 4.61 -4.93 2.50
N THR A 10 4.81 -3.87 1.71
CA THR A 10 3.77 -2.90 1.36
C THR A 10 2.65 -3.54 0.56
N LEU A 11 2.98 -4.35 -0.44
CA LEU A 11 1.98 -5.08 -1.23
C LEU A 11 1.21 -6.08 -0.37
N VAL A 12 1.90 -6.89 0.44
CA VAL A 12 1.26 -7.86 1.33
C VAL A 12 0.31 -7.17 2.31
N ALA A 13 0.74 -6.06 2.92
CA ALA A 13 -0.08 -5.30 3.84
C ALA A 13 -1.36 -4.77 3.18
N HIS A 14 -1.26 -4.15 2.00
CA HIS A 14 -2.41 -3.54 1.34
C HIS A 14 -3.32 -4.56 0.66
N ILE A 15 -2.79 -5.67 0.15
CA ILE A 15 -3.59 -6.79 -0.34
C ILE A 15 -4.33 -7.46 0.83
N GLY A 16 -3.64 -7.71 1.95
CA GLY A 16 -4.24 -8.24 3.16
C GLY A 16 -5.36 -7.34 3.69
N LEU A 17 -5.12 -6.03 3.72
CA LEU A 17 -6.12 -5.04 4.12
C LEU A 17 -7.30 -4.99 3.13
N ALA A 18 -7.07 -5.09 1.82
CA ALA A 18 -8.14 -5.14 0.83
C ALA A 18 -9.03 -6.38 1.01
N MET A 19 -8.42 -7.54 1.25
CA MET A 19 -9.14 -8.77 1.58
C MET A 19 -9.90 -8.64 2.89
N PHE A 20 -9.30 -8.04 3.92
CA PHE A 20 -9.94 -7.80 5.22
C PHE A 20 -11.18 -6.90 5.08
N VAL A 21 -11.06 -5.77 4.39
CA VAL A 21 -12.18 -4.86 4.13
C VAL A 21 -13.31 -5.58 3.39
N THR A 22 -12.96 -6.37 2.38
CA THR A 22 -13.94 -7.15 1.60
C THR A 22 -14.63 -8.21 2.46
N GLY A 23 -13.86 -8.96 3.26
CA GLY A 23 -14.39 -9.97 4.18
C GLY A 23 -15.27 -9.37 5.26
N HIS A 24 -14.83 -8.27 5.88
CA HIS A 24 -15.59 -7.53 6.87
C HIS A 24 -16.92 -7.03 6.29
N ALA A 25 -16.91 -6.47 5.07
CA ALA A 25 -18.11 -6.01 4.41
C ALA A 25 -19.10 -7.16 4.15
N ARG A 26 -18.59 -8.30 3.66
CA ARG A 26 -19.40 -9.49 3.40
C ARG A 26 -20.02 -10.08 4.68
N LEU A 27 -19.28 -10.09 5.79
CA LEU A 27 -19.77 -10.59 7.08
C LEU A 27 -20.81 -9.67 7.73
N ASN A 28 -20.75 -8.36 7.43
CA ASN A 28 -21.67 -7.37 7.97
C ASN A 28 -22.80 -7.01 6.98
N GLU A 29 -22.99 -7.80 5.92
CA GLU A 29 -24.01 -7.58 4.88
C GLU A 29 -24.01 -6.15 4.32
N THR A 30 -22.85 -5.51 4.31
CA THR A 30 -22.66 -4.13 3.88
C THR A 30 -21.81 -4.09 2.64
N GLU A 31 -21.96 -3.03 1.85
CA GLU A 31 -21.25 -2.90 0.59
C GLU A 31 -19.84 -2.36 0.85
N ALA A 32 -18.81 -3.11 0.45
CA ALA A 32 -17.42 -2.67 0.57
C ALA A 32 -17.13 -1.41 -0.26
N GLY A 33 -17.98 -1.12 -1.26
CA GLY A 33 -17.81 0.00 -2.18
C GLY A 33 -16.43 -0.03 -2.84
N LYS A 34 -15.79 1.14 -2.93
CA LYS A 34 -14.48 1.31 -3.56
C LYS A 34 -13.30 1.12 -2.59
N TRP A 35 -13.57 0.86 -1.31
CA TRP A 35 -12.53 0.80 -0.27
C TRP A 35 -11.40 -0.21 -0.53
N PRO A 36 -11.66 -1.43 -1.06
CA PRO A 36 -10.59 -2.35 -1.43
C PRO A 36 -9.65 -1.79 -2.50
N PHE A 37 -10.17 -0.99 -3.44
CA PHE A 37 -9.34 -0.34 -4.47
C PHE A 37 -8.57 0.86 -3.92
N VAL A 38 -9.20 1.63 -3.03
CA VAL A 38 -8.55 2.76 -2.36
C VAL A 38 -7.34 2.29 -1.55
N THR A 39 -7.47 1.20 -0.79
CA THR A 39 -6.33 0.69 -0.02
C THR A 39 -5.20 0.18 -0.93
N LEU A 40 -5.53 -0.44 -2.07
CA LEU A 40 -4.50 -0.84 -3.04
C LEU A 40 -3.80 0.37 -3.66
N ALA A 41 -4.54 1.43 -3.98
CA ALA A 41 -3.99 2.67 -4.50
C ALA A 41 -3.03 3.33 -3.49
N PHE A 42 -3.38 3.31 -2.20
CA PHE A 42 -2.47 3.77 -1.13
C PHE A 42 -1.20 2.91 -1.04
N GLY A 43 -1.30 1.60 -1.21
CA GLY A 43 -0.12 0.73 -1.26
C GLY A 43 0.82 1.09 -2.41
N LEU A 44 0.25 1.36 -3.60
CA LEU A 44 1.03 1.80 -4.76
C LEU A 44 1.65 3.18 -4.54
N ALA A 45 0.90 4.11 -3.92
CA ALA A 45 1.40 5.43 -3.55
C ALA A 45 2.54 5.36 -2.52
N GLY A 46 2.46 4.45 -1.55
CA GLY A 46 3.53 4.20 -0.59
C GLY A 46 4.80 3.65 -1.26
N VAL A 47 4.66 2.73 -2.22
CA VAL A 47 5.78 2.27 -3.06
C VAL A 47 6.39 3.43 -3.84
N ALA A 48 5.58 4.24 -4.52
CA ALA A 48 6.06 5.39 -5.25
C ALA A 48 6.80 6.37 -4.32
N ALA A 49 6.21 6.73 -3.17
CA ALA A 49 6.82 7.65 -2.22
C ALA A 49 8.19 7.16 -1.73
N TYR A 50 8.37 5.86 -1.49
CA TYR A 50 9.68 5.32 -1.11
C TYR A 50 10.74 5.61 -2.17
N PHE A 51 10.48 5.30 -3.45
CA PHE A 51 11.47 5.54 -4.51
C PHE A 51 11.68 7.03 -4.82
N PHE A 52 10.63 7.84 -4.84
CA PHE A 52 10.74 9.27 -5.17
C PHE A 52 11.32 10.12 -4.03
N TYR A 53 11.13 9.71 -2.77
CA TYR A 53 11.62 10.45 -1.59
C TYR A 53 13.03 10.01 -1.14
N ASP A 54 13.40 8.75 -1.37
CA ASP A 54 14.76 8.23 -1.14
C ASP A 54 15.77 8.85 -2.13
N GLU A 55 15.43 8.91 -3.42
CA GLU A 55 16.28 9.52 -4.48
C GLU A 55 16.56 11.01 -4.21
N SER A 56 15.57 11.74 -3.68
CA SER A 56 15.72 13.18 -3.39
C SER A 56 16.48 13.47 -2.10
N SER A 57 16.69 12.46 -1.24
CA SER A 57 17.51 12.59 -0.02
C SER A 57 19.00 12.37 -0.29
N ASP A 58 19.36 11.49 -1.24
CA ASP A 58 20.75 11.23 -1.65
C ASP A 58 21.30 12.33 -2.60
N ALA A 59 20.43 12.94 -3.41
CA ALA A 59 20.80 14.03 -4.33
C ALA A 59 21.20 15.37 -3.65
N GLY A 60 21.12 15.43 -2.31
CA GLY A 60 21.50 16.60 -1.50
C GLY A 60 22.89 16.54 -0.86
N GLU A 61 23.61 15.42 -0.98
CA GLU A 61 24.99 15.29 -0.52
C GLU A 61 25.96 15.78 -1.61
N ILE A 62 26.28 17.09 -1.58
CA ILE A 62 27.42 17.68 -2.31
C ILE A 62 28.49 18.18 -1.34
#